data_AF-A0A9D8GU07-F1
#
_entry.id   AF-A0A9D8GU07-F1
#
_cell.length_a   1.000
_cell.length_b   1.000
_cell.length_c   1.000
_cell.angle_alpha   90.00
_cell.angle_beta   90.00
_cell.angle_gamma   90.00
#
_symmetry.space_group_name_H-M   'P 1'
#
loop_
_entity.id
_entity.type
_entity.pdbx_description
1 polymer ?
#
loop_
_entity_poly.entity_id
_entity_poly.type
_entity_poly.pdbx_seq_one_letter_code
_entity_poly.pdbx_strand_id
1 'polypeptide(L)' 'MADAPHDFRAHANTYEAFNKLCLFTILWVTLLLCCMALSLVANLALLALLLGLGGTFALLVFFALVR' A
#
# COMPACT_ATOMS: atom_id res chain seq x y z
N MET A 1 14.11 -33.07 17.69
CA MET A 1 12.87 -32.36 17.26
C MET A 1 12.77 -31.04 18.04
N ALA A 2 13.79 -30.18 17.96
CA ALA A 2 13.93 -29.00 18.83
C ALA A 2 13.72 -27.66 18.10
N ASP A 3 13.24 -27.69 16.85
CA ASP A 3 13.18 -26.50 15.98
C ASP A 3 11.76 -25.90 15.85
N ALA A 4 10.72 -26.64 16.26
CA ALA A 4 9.33 -26.24 16.07
C ALA A 4 8.96 -24.82 16.58
N PRO A 5 9.32 -24.37 17.79
CA PRO A 5 8.91 -23.03 18.27
C PRO A 5 9.67 -21.89 17.57
N HIS A 6 10.83 -22.15 16.96
CA HIS A 6 11.62 -21.11 16.30
C HIS A 6 11.15 -20.84 14.87
N ASP A 7 10.69 -21.88 14.15
CA ASP A 7 10.10 -21.76 12.82
C ASP A 7 8.79 -20.99 12.83
N PHE A 8 7.93 -21.20 13.84
CA PHE A 8 6.65 -20.48 13.95
C PHE A 8 6.81 -18.95 14.06
N ARG A 9 7.82 -18.44 14.78
CA ARG A 9 8.08 -16.99 14.88
C ARG A 9 8.59 -16.40 13.56
N ALA A 10 9.43 -17.13 12.83
CA ALA A 10 9.94 -16.69 11.54
C ALA A 10 8.80 -16.62 10.50
N HIS A 11 7.90 -17.60 10.50
CA HIS A 11 6.70 -17.60 9.66
C HIS A 11 5.74 -16.46 10.04
N ALA A 12 5.47 -16.23 11.32
CA ALA A 12 4.60 -15.14 11.76
C ALA A 12 5.10 -13.76 11.28
N ASN A 13 6.40 -13.49 11.42
CA ASN A 13 7.00 -12.23 10.97
C ASN A 13 6.91 -12.02 9.45
N THR A 14 7.04 -13.10 8.67
CA THR A 14 6.92 -13.02 7.21
C THR A 14 5.47 -12.80 6.77
N TYR A 15 4.50 -13.46 7.43
CA TYR A 15 3.08 -13.19 7.18
C TYR A 15 2.68 -11.77 7.53
N GLU A 16 3.19 -11.21 8.62
CA GLU A 16 2.90 -9.83 9.01
C GLU A 16 3.43 -8.83 7.96
N ALA A 17 4.69 -9.01 7.53
CA ALA A 17 5.28 -8.17 6.47
C ALA A 17 4.53 -8.31 5.15
N PHE A 18 4.16 -9.54 4.76
CA PHE A 18 3.38 -9.81 3.55
C PHE A 18 2.00 -9.16 3.62
N ASN A 19 1.31 -9.25 4.76
CA ASN A 19 0.00 -8.64 4.95
C ASN A 19 0.07 -7.11 4.83
N LYS A 20 1.10 -6.48 5.41
CA LYS A 20 1.35 -5.04 5.25
C LYS A 20 1.57 -4.67 3.77
N LEU A 21 2.34 -5.47 3.02
CA LEU A 21 2.55 -5.26 1.58
C LEU A 21 1.25 -5.41 0.76
N CYS A 22 0.42 -6.41 1.08
CA CYS A 22 -0.89 -6.58 0.46
C CYS A 22 -1.78 -5.36 0.72
N LEU A 23 -1.83 -4.87 1.97
CA LEU A 23 -2.64 -3.72 2.34
C LEU A 23 -2.19 -2.45 1.61
N PHE A 24 -0.88 -2.19 1.55
CA PHE A 24 -0.31 -1.10 0.77
C PHE A 24 -0.73 -1.20 -0.71
N THR A 25 -0.59 -2.39 -1.30
CA THR A 25 -0.90 -2.63 -2.71
C THR A 25 -2.37 -2.38 -3.01
N ILE A 26 -3.28 -2.85 -2.15
CA ILE A 26 -4.73 -2.63 -2.33
C ILE A 26 -5.04 -1.14 -2.28
N LEU A 27 -4.56 -0.43 -1.25
CA LEU A 27 -4.78 1.01 -1.12
C LEU A 27 -4.20 1.81 -2.30
N TRP A 28 -3.01 1.42 -2.77
CA TRP A 28 -2.36 2.07 -3.90
C TRP A 28 -3.11 1.84 -5.21
N VAL A 29 -3.59 0.62 -5.46
CA VAL A 29 -4.43 0.31 -6.63
C VAL A 29 -5.75 1.08 -6.57
N THR A 30 -6.39 1.17 -5.40
CA THR A 30 -7.60 1.99 -5.21
C THR A 30 -7.34 3.46 -5.51
N LEU A 31 -6.21 4.02 -5.04
CA LEU A 31 -5.81 5.39 -5.36
C LEU A 31 -5.65 5.60 -6.87
N LEU A 32 -4.99 4.68 -7.58
CA LEU A 32 -4.85 4.76 -9.03
C LEU A 32 -6.21 4.73 -9.75
N LEU A 33 -7.10 3.84 -9.33
CA LEU A 33 -8.46 3.76 -9.87
C LEU A 33 -9.22 5.07 -9.66
N CYS A 34 -9.11 5.69 -8.47
CA CYS A 34 -9.67 7.01 -8.20
C CYS A 34 -9.08 8.08 -9.12
N CYS A 35 -7.75 8.09 -9.34
CA CYS A 35 -7.10 9.06 -10.22
C CYS A 35 -7.57 8.90 -11.67
N MET A 36 -7.67 7.65 -12.16
CA MET A 36 -8.20 7.35 -13.49
C MET A 36 -9.65 7.80 -13.62
N ALA A 37 -10.49 7.53 -12.61
CA ALA A 37 -11.88 7.97 -12.59
C ALA A 37 -12.02 9.50 -12.59
N LEU A 38 -11.24 10.22 -11.78
CA LEU A 38 -11.24 11.69 -11.77
C LEU A 38 -10.80 12.27 -13.11
N SER A 39 -9.74 11.71 -13.70
CA SER A 39 -9.26 12.15 -15.01
C SER A 39 -10.31 11.95 -16.10
N LEU A 40 -10.99 10.80 -16.10
CA LEU A 40 -12.02 10.47 -17.08
C LEU A 40 -13.31 11.29 -16.90
N VAL A 41 -13.79 11.44 -15.66
CA VAL A 41 -15.09 12.07 -15.37
C VAL A 41 -14.99 13.60 -15.39
N ALA A 42 -13.94 14.17 -14.82
CA ALA A 42 -13.84 15.62 -14.66
C ALA A 42 -12.97 16.30 -15.75
N ASN A 43 -12.23 15.53 -16.56
CA ASN A 43 -11.19 16.04 -17.47
C ASN A 43 -10.13 16.89 -16.73
N LEU A 44 -10.02 16.72 -15.41
CA LEU A 44 -9.12 17.44 -14.53
C LEU A 44 -7.82 16.65 -14.36
N ALA A 45 -7.12 16.43 -15.47
CA ALA A 45 -5.88 15.64 -15.51
C ALA A 45 -4.83 16.16 -14.52
N LEU A 46 -4.75 17.48 -14.31
CA LEU A 46 -3.78 18.10 -13.40
C LEU A 46 -4.03 17.75 -11.92
N LEU A 47 -5.31 17.78 -11.51
CA LEU A 47 -5.72 17.41 -10.14
C LEU A 47 -5.58 15.91 -9.90
N ALA A 48 -5.90 15.08 -10.89
CA ALA A 48 -5.68 13.64 -10.83
C ALA A 48 -4.18 13.30 -10.68
N LEU A 49 -3.31 14.04 -11.36
CA LEU A 49 -1.86 13.85 -11.29
C LEU A 49 -1.28 14.29 -9.93
N LEU A 50 -1.73 15.44 -9.41
CA LEU A 50 -1.37 15.91 -8.06
C LEU A 50 -1.83 14.93 -6.98
N LEU A 51 -3.06 14.42 -7.10
CA LEU A 51 -3.61 13.43 -6.16
C LEU A 51 -2.89 12.09 -6.25
N GLY A 52 -2.53 11.63 -7.45
CA GLY A 52 -1.80 10.37 -7.65
C GLY A 52 -0.38 10.41 -7.08
N LEU A 53 0.38 11.47 -7.37
CA LEU A 53 1.72 11.68 -6.82
C LEU A 53 1.67 11.91 -5.31
N GLY A 54 0.82 12.83 -4.86
CA GLY A 54 0.67 13.17 -3.45
C GLY A 54 0.17 11.99 -2.62
N GLY A 55 -0.84 11.26 -3.11
CA GLY A 55 -1.40 10.08 -2.45
C GLY A 55 -0.41 8.92 -2.39
N THR A 56 0.39 8.70 -3.43
CA THR A 56 1.46 7.68 -3.39
C THR A 56 2.52 8.05 -2.37
N PHE A 57 2.94 9.32 -2.33
CA PHE A 57 3.89 9.81 -1.31
C PHE A 57 3.33 9.68 0.10
N ALA A 58 2.05 10.04 0.30
CA ALA A 58 1.37 9.92 1.58
C ALA A 58 1.27 8.45 2.04
N LEU A 59 0.96 7.52 1.13
CA LEU A 59 0.94 6.09 1.44
C LEU A 59 2.32 5.56 1.83
N LEU A 60 3.37 5.96 1.11
CA LEU A 60 4.75 5.58 1.44
C LEU A 60 5.18 6.12 2.80
N VAL A 61 4.88 7.40 3.10
CA VAL A 61 5.20 8.02 4.39
C VAL A 61 4.40 7.36 5.51
N PHE A 62 3.11 7.12 5.32
CA PHE A 62 2.27 6.45 6.30
C PHE A 62 2.79 5.06 6.63
N PHE A 63 3.08 4.23 5.63
CA PHE A 63 3.63 2.90 5.85
C PHE A 63 5.07 2.89 6.37
N ALA A 64 5.86 3.93 6.10
CA ALA A 64 7.21 4.07 6.67
C ALA A 64 7.17 4.46 8.16
N LEU A 65 6.16 5.25 8.56
CA LEU A 65 5.96 5.68 9.95
C LEU A 65 5.22 4.63 10.79
N VAL A 66 4.25 3.95 10.20
CA VAL A 66 3.58 2.77 10.77
C VAL A 66 4.52 1.58 10.59
N ARG A 67 5.58 1.53 11.41
CA ARG A 67 6.45 0.36 11.57
C ARG A 67 5.71 -0.78 12.24
#